data_AF-A0A8S3RSK6-F1
#
_entry.id   AF-A0A8S3RSK6-F1
#
_cell.length_a   1.000
_cell.length_b   1.000
_cell.length_c   1.000
_cell.angle_alpha   90.00
_cell.angle_beta   90.00
_cell.angle_gamma   90.00
#
_symmetry.space_group_name_H-M   'P 1'
#
loop_
_entity.id
_entity.type
_entity.pdbx_description
1 polymer ?
#
loop_
_entity_poly.entity_id
_entity_poly.type
_entity_poly.pdbx_seq_one_letter_code
_entity_poly.pdbx_strand_id
1 'polypeptide(L)'
;MTPEEDIVSTRDIFIRTKQHKWPILAFICGVVLTLVIVVPLIVSTSSSSEKDDKTDYECSLRFDRKSTHSLLFLSDDNTVMANSFSEETPNAVIHPEQLNTYKGTIGDKWLTNTSKIYFEINFSYEFVSSLRNNSRTLVIEVGVTSRKEIDNSFYAGDIGWSFLILNCFYYICLTAKNMMSNTREQLKVMSLGNTGGTAATGRLGFFINMNRGEFSVIDKDTLKILYTFKKVVSVDQLRLAFGIYNPALVEAKLEIMYSYDFTSLSIINVIA
;
A
#
# COMPACT_ATOMS: atom_id res chain seq x y z
N MET A 1 23.29 -65.70 -27.00
CA MET A 1 24.60 -65.23 -26.54
C MET A 1 24.52 -63.72 -26.45
N THR A 2 24.19 -63.21 -25.26
CA THR A 2 24.43 -61.83 -24.79
C THR A 2 25.93 -61.71 -24.42
N PRO A 3 26.58 -60.52 -24.47
CA PRO A 3 26.34 -59.34 -23.60
C PRO A 3 26.35 -58.02 -24.41
N GLU A 4 26.07 -56.81 -23.93
CA GLU A 4 26.57 -56.06 -22.77
C GLU A 4 25.54 -55.01 -22.32
N GLU A 5 25.35 -54.88 -21.00
CA GLU A 5 24.71 -53.74 -20.35
C GLU A 5 25.79 -53.04 -19.51
N ASP A 6 26.04 -51.76 -19.79
CA ASP A 6 26.92 -50.91 -19.00
C ASP A 6 26.15 -50.25 -17.86
N ILE A 7 26.47 -50.65 -16.62
CA ILE A 7 26.05 -50.02 -15.38
C ILE A 7 27.18 -49.08 -14.91
N VAL A 8 26.87 -47.78 -14.85
CA VAL A 8 27.76 -46.74 -14.31
C VAL A 8 27.83 -46.88 -12.79
N SER A 9 29.01 -47.27 -12.30
CA SER A 9 29.34 -47.43 -10.88
C SER A 9 29.92 -46.15 -10.28
N THR A 10 29.33 -45.74 -9.16
CA THR A 10 29.67 -44.60 -8.30
C THR A 10 31.09 -44.70 -7.73
N ARG A 11 31.88 -43.62 -7.89
CA ARG A 11 33.11 -43.39 -7.13
C ARG A 11 33.04 -42.11 -6.30
N ASP A 12 33.22 -42.29 -5.00
CA ASP A 12 34.08 -41.54 -4.09
C ASP A 12 34.12 -40.01 -4.18
N ILE A 13 33.46 -39.35 -3.21
CA ILE A 13 33.83 -37.99 -2.80
C ILE A 13 34.25 -38.01 -1.33
N PHE A 14 35.55 -37.80 -1.16
CA PHE A 14 36.32 -37.69 0.06
C PHE A 14 35.96 -36.38 0.81
N ILE A 15 35.37 -36.47 2.01
CA ILE A 15 35.20 -35.30 2.89
C ILE A 15 36.38 -35.25 3.88
N ARG A 16 37.34 -34.35 3.61
CA ARG A 16 38.35 -33.92 4.58
C ARG A 16 37.81 -32.76 5.42
N THR A 17 37.45 -33.02 6.66
CA THR A 17 37.25 -31.98 7.68
C THR A 17 38.61 -31.53 8.23
N LYS A 18 39.03 -30.31 7.92
CA LYS A 18 40.10 -29.61 8.67
C LYS A 18 39.50 -28.47 9.48
N GLN A 19 39.56 -28.64 10.80
CA GLN A 19 39.40 -27.60 11.79
C GLN A 19 40.44 -26.50 11.57
N HIS A 20 39.99 -25.24 11.53
CA HIS A 20 40.85 -24.10 11.79
C HIS A 20 40.18 -23.21 12.84
N LYS A 21 40.81 -23.16 14.02
CA LYS A 21 40.55 -22.19 15.08
C LYS A 21 41.07 -20.82 14.63
N TRP A 22 40.27 -19.78 14.85
CA TRP A 22 40.75 -18.41 15.03
C TRP A 22 40.18 -17.85 16.34
N PRO A 23 40.97 -17.10 17.14
CA PRO A 23 40.58 -16.67 18.47
C PRO A 23 40.14 -15.19 18.52
N ILE A 24 39.40 -14.86 19.60
CA ILE A 24 39.48 -13.61 20.40
C ILE A 24 38.58 -12.38 20.06
N LEU A 25 37.93 -11.90 21.16
CA LEU A 25 37.39 -10.56 21.53
C LEU A 25 36.23 -9.98 20.68
N ALA A 26 35.01 -9.80 21.19
CA ALA A 26 34.49 -9.00 22.32
C ALA A 26 33.82 -7.71 21.82
N PHE A 27 32.60 -7.49 22.32
CA PHE A 27 31.87 -6.22 22.40
C PHE A 27 31.72 -5.39 21.12
N ILE A 28 30.48 -5.29 20.63
CA ILE A 28 29.77 -4.01 20.57
C ILE A 28 28.27 -4.29 20.64
N CYS A 29 27.64 -3.57 21.55
CA CYS A 29 26.21 -3.43 21.77
C CYS A 29 25.53 -3.00 20.46
N GLY A 30 24.87 -3.94 19.78
CA GLY A 30 24.01 -3.64 18.64
C GLY A 30 22.62 -3.30 19.12
N VAL A 31 22.39 -2.02 19.43
CA VAL A 31 21.07 -1.45 19.70
C VAL A 31 20.13 -1.85 18.57
N VAL A 32 19.18 -2.75 18.85
CA VAL A 32 18.02 -2.97 18.00
C VAL A 32 17.19 -1.70 18.11
N LEU A 33 17.40 -0.78 17.16
CA LEU A 33 16.62 0.44 17.01
C LEU A 33 15.23 0.02 16.52
N THR A 34 14.40 -0.48 17.44
CA THR A 34 12.99 -0.69 17.22
C THR A 34 12.40 0.70 17.00
N LEU A 35 12.14 1.05 15.74
CA LEU A 35 11.49 2.29 15.37
C LEU A 35 10.02 2.16 15.79
N VAL A 36 9.76 2.32 17.09
CA VAL A 36 8.41 2.51 17.60
C VAL A 36 8.00 3.87 17.06
N ILE A 37 7.17 3.87 16.02
CA ILE A 37 6.41 5.06 15.67
C ILE A 37 5.44 5.25 16.84
N VAL A 38 5.89 5.99 17.86
CA VAL A 38 4.99 6.56 18.86
C VAL A 38 4.23 7.65 18.12
N VAL A 39 3.15 7.26 17.46
CA VAL A 39 2.03 8.19 17.29
C VAL A 39 1.67 8.58 18.73
N PRO A 40 1.70 9.86 19.12
CA PRO A 40 1.35 10.23 20.47
C PRO A 40 -0.10 9.80 20.70
N LEU A 41 -0.27 8.68 21.42
CA LEU A 41 -1.53 8.36 22.08
C LEU A 41 -1.64 9.40 23.19
N ILE A 42 -2.27 10.54 22.90
CA ILE A 42 -2.68 11.49 23.93
C ILE A 42 -3.84 10.81 24.65
N VAL A 43 -3.51 9.97 25.63
CA VAL A 43 -4.45 9.48 26.63
C VAL A 43 -4.64 10.64 27.61
N SER A 44 -5.69 11.42 27.38
CA SER A 44 -6.16 12.44 28.31
C SER A 44 -6.75 11.76 29.55
N THR A 45 -5.94 11.62 30.59
CA THR A 45 -6.43 11.44 31.96
C THR A 45 -6.41 12.79 32.67
N SER A 46 -7.56 13.44 32.76
CA SER A 46 -7.94 14.17 33.96
C SER A 46 -9.45 14.44 33.94
N SER A 47 -10.04 14.22 35.10
CA SER A 47 -11.44 14.37 35.43
C SER A 47 -11.89 15.84 35.44
N SER A 48 -13.19 16.00 35.16
CA SER A 48 -14.09 17.12 35.44
C SER A 48 -13.93 18.43 34.64
N SER A 49 -15.03 18.71 33.93
CA SER A 49 -15.60 19.98 33.48
C SER A 49 -14.89 20.81 32.41
N GLU A 50 -15.58 20.89 31.27
CA GLU A 50 -15.83 22.06 30.43
C GLU A 50 -14.87 22.38 29.27
N LYS A 51 -15.48 22.37 28.07
CA LYS A 51 -15.06 22.80 26.73
C LYS A 51 -14.17 21.84 25.92
N ASP A 52 -14.80 21.30 24.88
CA ASP A 52 -14.21 20.75 23.66
C ASP A 52 -12.94 21.49 23.25
N ASP A 53 -11.78 20.94 23.61
CA ASP A 53 -10.53 21.23 22.93
C ASP A 53 -10.28 20.08 21.94
N LYS A 54 -11.07 20.10 20.87
CA LYS A 54 -10.95 19.17 19.75
C LYS A 54 -9.69 19.56 18.99
N THR A 55 -8.54 19.09 19.46
CA THR A 55 -7.23 19.42 18.88
C THR A 55 -7.22 19.20 17.36
N ASP A 56 -6.95 20.29 16.62
CA ASP A 56 -6.94 20.52 15.16
C ASP A 56 -6.01 19.62 14.30
N TYR A 57 -5.71 18.39 14.73
CA TYR A 57 -4.83 17.46 14.02
C TYR A 57 -5.55 16.54 13.03
N GLU A 58 -6.86 16.70 12.88
CA GLU A 58 -7.69 16.00 11.90
C GLU A 58 -7.33 16.52 10.50
N CYS A 59 -6.31 15.93 9.88
CA CYS A 59 -5.99 16.25 8.50
C CYS A 59 -7.10 15.71 7.58
N SER A 60 -7.45 16.55 6.62
CA SER A 60 -8.59 16.44 5.72
C SER A 60 -8.25 15.73 4.40
N LEU A 61 -7.41 14.70 4.38
CA LEU A 61 -7.13 13.99 3.13
C LEU A 61 -8.45 13.46 2.54
N ARG A 62 -8.74 13.87 1.32
CA ARG A 62 -9.95 13.47 0.60
C ARG A 62 -9.60 12.98 -0.80
N PHE A 63 -10.52 12.22 -1.37
CA PHE A 63 -10.50 11.90 -2.78
C PHE A 63 -10.84 13.15 -3.60
N ASP A 64 -10.09 13.40 -4.66
CA ASP A 64 -10.36 14.50 -5.59
C ASP A 64 -11.46 14.10 -6.59
N ARG A 65 -12.69 14.52 -6.30
CA ARG A 65 -13.88 14.22 -7.12
C ARG A 65 -13.72 14.59 -8.60
N LYS A 66 -12.97 15.65 -8.92
CA LYS A 66 -12.77 16.10 -10.30
C LYS A 66 -11.95 15.12 -11.14
N SER A 67 -11.12 14.32 -10.46
CA SER A 67 -10.25 13.34 -11.09
C SER A 67 -10.88 11.95 -11.21
N THR A 68 -11.97 11.70 -10.48
CA THR A 68 -12.50 10.35 -10.30
C THR A 68 -12.99 9.75 -11.60
N HIS A 69 -12.54 8.53 -11.89
CA HIS A 69 -12.98 7.75 -13.03
C HIS A 69 -14.51 7.56 -13.01
N SER A 70 -15.15 7.64 -14.18
CA SER A 70 -16.61 7.57 -14.37
C SER A 70 -17.30 6.28 -13.93
N LEU A 71 -16.54 5.26 -13.53
CA LEU A 71 -17.06 3.98 -13.04
C LEU A 71 -17.06 3.88 -11.52
N LEU A 72 -16.64 4.96 -10.84
CA LEU A 72 -16.48 4.98 -9.41
C LEU A 72 -17.46 5.96 -8.78
N PHE A 73 -18.04 5.50 -7.68
CA PHE A 73 -18.81 6.31 -6.76
C PHE A 73 -17.87 6.97 -5.74
N LEU A 74 -18.20 8.20 -5.34
CA LEU A 74 -17.60 8.87 -4.19
C LEU A 74 -18.71 9.38 -3.27
N SER A 75 -18.56 9.15 -1.96
CA SER A 75 -19.41 9.78 -0.94
C SER A 75 -19.32 11.30 -0.98
N ASP A 76 -20.34 12.00 -0.47
CA ASP A 76 -20.44 13.47 -0.49
C ASP A 76 -19.25 14.16 0.17
N ASP A 77 -18.70 13.56 1.23
CA ASP A 77 -17.52 14.06 1.93
C ASP A 77 -16.20 13.66 1.24
N ASN A 78 -16.26 12.91 0.15
CA ASN A 78 -15.12 12.39 -0.62
C ASN A 78 -14.13 11.57 0.22
N THR A 79 -14.59 10.85 1.23
CA THR A 79 -13.76 9.95 2.05
C THR A 79 -13.96 8.47 1.69
N VAL A 80 -15.07 8.14 1.02
CA VAL A 80 -15.40 6.79 0.56
C VAL A 80 -15.40 6.74 -0.96
N MET A 81 -14.77 5.70 -1.51
CA MET A 81 -14.78 5.37 -2.94
C MET A 81 -15.21 3.91 -3.13
N ALA A 82 -16.07 3.63 -4.10
CA ALA A 82 -16.52 2.28 -4.41
C ALA A 82 -16.72 2.09 -5.92
N ASN A 83 -16.62 0.83 -6.38
CA ASN A 83 -16.93 0.45 -7.76
C ASN A 83 -18.24 -0.34 -7.89
N SER A 84 -18.95 -0.58 -6.78
CA SER A 84 -20.26 -1.22 -6.80
C SER A 84 -21.33 -0.21 -7.21
N PHE A 85 -22.27 -0.69 -8.04
CA PHE A 85 -23.48 0.03 -8.39
C PHE A 85 -24.39 0.08 -7.15
N SER A 86 -24.28 1.11 -6.30
CA SER A 86 -25.50 1.55 -5.63
C SER A 86 -26.40 2.17 -6.69
N GLU A 87 -27.72 2.12 -6.50
CA GLU A 87 -28.71 2.73 -7.41
C GLU A 87 -28.52 4.25 -7.59
N GLU A 88 -27.57 4.83 -6.86
CA GLU A 88 -27.11 6.21 -6.97
C GLU A 88 -25.99 6.26 -8.01
N THR A 89 -26.35 6.84 -9.15
CA THR A 89 -25.56 6.99 -10.38
C THR A 89 -24.04 7.13 -10.17
N PRO A 90 -23.20 6.49 -11.02
CA PRO A 90 -21.79 6.83 -11.13
C PRO A 90 -21.62 8.35 -11.25
N ASN A 91 -20.51 8.91 -10.78
CA ASN A 91 -20.21 10.34 -10.95
C ASN A 91 -20.31 10.74 -12.44
N ALA A 92 -21.50 11.14 -12.87
CA ALA A 92 -21.83 11.47 -14.26
C ALA A 92 -21.35 12.86 -14.65
N VAL A 93 -20.72 13.57 -13.71
CA VAL A 93 -20.11 14.88 -13.96
C VAL A 93 -18.81 14.66 -14.73
N ILE A 94 -18.91 14.75 -16.04
CA ILE A 94 -17.75 14.81 -16.93
C ILE A 94 -16.98 16.09 -16.59
N HIS A 95 -15.78 15.93 -16.05
CA HIS A 95 -14.87 17.04 -15.73
C HIS A 95 -13.60 16.90 -16.60
N PRO A 96 -12.97 18.01 -17.06
CA PRO A 96 -11.76 17.93 -17.89
C PRO A 96 -10.57 17.21 -17.23
N GLU A 97 -10.58 17.12 -15.90
CA GLU A 97 -9.54 16.45 -15.10
C GLU A 97 -9.86 14.98 -14.79
N GLN A 98 -11.01 14.48 -15.23
CA GLN A 98 -11.46 13.11 -15.00
C GLN A 98 -10.49 12.11 -15.65
N LEU A 99 -10.10 11.09 -14.88
CA LEU A 99 -9.26 10.00 -15.34
C LEU A 99 -10.07 9.03 -16.21
N ASN A 100 -9.48 8.59 -17.32
CA ASN A 100 -10.12 7.72 -18.31
C ASN A 100 -9.49 6.33 -18.37
N THR A 101 -8.17 6.26 -18.22
CA THR A 101 -7.40 5.01 -18.26
C THR A 101 -7.29 4.43 -16.87
N TYR A 102 -6.84 5.23 -15.90
CA TYR A 102 -6.69 4.82 -14.51
C TYR A 102 -8.05 4.66 -13.84
N LYS A 103 -8.34 3.45 -13.34
CA LYS A 103 -9.62 3.13 -12.69
C LYS A 103 -9.58 3.53 -11.22
N GLY A 104 -9.56 4.84 -10.97
CA GLY A 104 -9.37 5.38 -9.64
C GLY A 104 -9.60 6.88 -9.54
N THR A 105 -9.01 7.47 -8.52
CA THR A 105 -8.98 8.90 -8.22
C THR A 105 -7.61 9.27 -7.65
N ILE A 106 -7.27 10.56 -7.66
CA ILE A 106 -6.11 11.07 -6.90
C ILE A 106 -6.57 11.66 -5.56
N GLY A 107 -5.63 11.85 -4.65
CA GLY A 107 -5.84 12.65 -3.44
C GLY A 107 -5.93 14.13 -3.77
N ASP A 108 -6.65 14.87 -2.94
CA ASP A 108 -6.85 16.33 -3.04
C ASP A 108 -5.58 17.15 -2.74
N LYS A 109 -4.58 16.52 -2.10
CA LYS A 109 -3.31 17.15 -1.73
C LYS A 109 -2.16 16.80 -2.66
N TRP A 110 -1.35 17.83 -2.96
CA TRP A 110 -0.03 17.66 -3.53
C TRP A 110 0.97 17.26 -2.46
N LEU A 111 1.87 16.34 -2.82
CA LEU A 111 3.02 15.98 -2.02
C LEU A 111 4.18 16.89 -2.43
N THR A 112 4.66 17.69 -1.49
CA THR A 112 5.85 18.53 -1.63
C THR A 112 7.06 17.80 -1.03
N ASN A 113 8.26 18.31 -1.25
CA ASN A 113 9.47 17.75 -0.64
C ASN A 113 9.40 17.72 0.90
N THR A 114 8.63 18.63 1.50
CA THR A 114 8.46 18.68 2.96
C THR A 114 7.33 17.82 3.49
N SER A 115 6.49 17.24 2.61
CA SER A 115 5.32 16.48 3.01
C SER A 115 5.67 15.30 3.92
N LYS A 116 5.03 15.28 5.09
CA LYS A 116 5.08 14.16 6.02
C LYS A 116 3.65 13.82 6.42
N ILE A 117 3.09 12.77 5.83
CA ILE A 117 1.66 12.46 5.94
C ILE A 117 1.51 11.03 6.43
N TYR A 118 0.60 10.83 7.37
CA TYR A 118 0.10 9.51 7.74
C TYR A 118 -1.40 9.45 7.43
N PHE A 119 -1.86 8.35 6.86
CA PHE A 119 -3.29 8.12 6.72
C PHE A 119 -3.62 6.64 6.83
N GLU A 120 -4.86 6.34 7.16
CA GLU A 120 -5.36 4.98 7.28
C GLU A 120 -6.54 4.78 6.37
N ILE A 121 -6.57 3.61 5.72
CA ILE A 121 -7.70 3.18 4.91
C ILE A 121 -8.31 1.92 5.50
N ASN A 122 -9.63 1.90 5.52
CA ASN A 122 -10.37 0.65 5.50
C ASN A 122 -10.60 0.24 4.06
N PHE A 123 -10.54 -1.06 3.81
CA PHE A 123 -10.92 -1.62 2.53
C PHE A 123 -11.85 -2.81 2.75
N SER A 124 -12.74 -3.02 1.79
CA SER A 124 -13.53 -4.24 1.65
C SER A 124 -13.61 -4.62 0.19
N TYR A 125 -13.65 -5.93 -0.08
CA TYR A 125 -13.98 -6.44 -1.40
C TYR A 125 -14.73 -7.75 -1.33
N GLU A 126 -15.52 -8.03 -2.35
CA GLU A 126 -16.23 -9.28 -2.58
C GLU A 126 -16.12 -9.68 -4.06
N PHE A 127 -15.82 -10.95 -4.33
CA PHE A 127 -15.78 -11.45 -5.70
C PHE A 127 -17.17 -11.82 -6.20
N VAL A 128 -17.67 -11.10 -7.20
CA VAL A 128 -18.92 -11.43 -7.90
C VAL A 128 -18.76 -12.74 -8.67
N SER A 129 -17.57 -13.00 -9.21
CA SER A 129 -17.25 -14.24 -9.90
C SER A 129 -15.82 -14.69 -9.62
N SER A 130 -15.57 -15.99 -9.80
CA SER A 130 -14.24 -16.56 -9.58
C SER A 130 -13.22 -15.95 -10.52
N LEU A 131 -12.10 -15.49 -9.96
CA LEU A 131 -10.99 -14.99 -10.73
C LEU A 131 -10.28 -16.15 -11.42
N ARG A 132 -9.84 -15.95 -12.67
CA ARG A 132 -9.08 -16.99 -13.38
C ARG A 132 -7.79 -17.30 -12.62
N ASN A 133 -7.50 -18.58 -12.44
CA ASN A 133 -6.19 -19.01 -11.94
C ASN A 133 -5.10 -18.42 -12.86
N ASN A 134 -3.99 -17.98 -12.27
CA ASN A 134 -2.88 -17.31 -12.95
C ASN A 134 -3.19 -15.92 -13.53
N SER A 135 -4.39 -15.36 -13.33
CA SER A 135 -4.65 -13.95 -13.64
C SER A 135 -4.07 -13.05 -12.55
N ARG A 136 -3.53 -11.89 -12.95
CA ARG A 136 -3.07 -10.83 -12.02
C ARG A 136 -4.13 -9.75 -11.90
N THR A 137 -5.38 -10.16 -11.70
CA THR A 137 -6.51 -9.24 -11.56
C THR A 137 -6.26 -8.32 -10.37
N LEU A 138 -6.10 -7.04 -10.65
CA LEU A 138 -5.97 -5.99 -9.64
C LEU A 138 -7.34 -5.75 -9.01
N VAL A 139 -7.36 -5.52 -7.70
CA VAL A 139 -8.57 -5.23 -6.92
C VAL A 139 -8.51 -3.80 -6.42
N ILE A 140 -7.47 -3.47 -5.66
CA ILE A 140 -7.24 -2.17 -5.04
C ILE A 140 -5.80 -1.74 -5.28
N GLU A 141 -5.60 -0.44 -5.47
CA GLU A 141 -4.27 0.20 -5.53
C GLU A 141 -4.23 1.44 -4.63
N VAL A 142 -3.13 1.60 -3.90
CA VAL A 142 -2.76 2.85 -3.24
C VAL A 142 -1.34 3.18 -3.66
N GLY A 143 -1.15 4.30 -4.31
CA GLY A 143 0.14 4.67 -4.87
C GLY A 143 0.51 6.13 -4.69
N VAL A 144 1.74 6.42 -5.07
CA VAL A 144 2.29 7.77 -5.22
C VAL A 144 2.80 7.89 -6.64
N THR A 145 2.32 8.89 -7.37
CA THR A 145 2.69 9.14 -8.77
C THR A 145 2.53 10.61 -9.13
N SER A 146 3.01 11.01 -10.30
CA SER A 146 2.83 12.39 -10.78
C SER A 146 1.47 12.56 -11.45
N ARG A 147 0.95 13.79 -11.43
CA ARG A 147 -0.29 14.12 -12.14
C ARG A 147 -0.20 13.92 -13.66
N LYS A 148 0.99 14.03 -14.24
CA LYS A 148 1.18 13.84 -15.69
C LYS A 148 1.16 12.35 -16.09
N GLU A 149 1.49 11.47 -15.14
CA GLU A 149 1.65 10.04 -15.41
C GLU A 149 0.41 9.22 -15.06
N ILE A 150 -0.40 9.68 -14.09
CA ILE A 150 -1.48 8.86 -13.49
C ILE A 150 -2.42 8.24 -14.53
N ASP A 151 -2.75 8.92 -15.63
CA ASP A 151 -3.71 8.44 -16.63
C ASP A 151 -3.07 7.80 -17.87
N ASN A 152 -1.75 7.61 -17.87
CA ASN A 152 -1.02 6.98 -18.98
C ASN A 152 -1.13 5.44 -18.96
N SER A 153 -1.51 4.85 -17.83
CA SER A 153 -1.63 3.40 -17.68
C SER A 153 -2.79 3.01 -16.77
N PHE A 154 -3.06 1.70 -16.67
CA PHE A 154 -4.05 1.16 -15.74
C PHE A 154 -3.58 1.18 -14.27
N TYR A 155 -2.30 1.41 -14.02
CA TYR A 155 -1.73 1.52 -12.68
C TYR A 155 -1.48 2.99 -12.33
N ALA A 156 -0.94 3.30 -11.15
CA ALA A 156 -0.56 4.66 -10.77
C ALA A 156 0.64 5.20 -11.60
N GLY A 157 0.43 5.37 -12.90
CA GLY A 157 1.39 5.81 -13.91
C GLY A 157 2.49 4.81 -14.26
N ASP A 158 3.33 5.20 -15.21
CA ASP A 158 4.54 4.44 -15.60
C ASP A 158 5.71 4.74 -14.66
N ILE A 159 5.63 5.88 -13.95
CA ILE A 159 6.62 6.35 -12.98
C ILE A 159 5.91 6.54 -11.64
N GLY A 160 5.85 5.47 -10.84
CA GLY A 160 5.16 5.49 -9.56
C GLY A 160 5.53 4.33 -8.63
N TRP A 161 5.06 4.45 -7.39
CA TRP A 161 5.21 3.43 -6.35
C TRP A 161 3.85 3.10 -5.79
N SER A 162 3.50 1.82 -5.76
CA SER A 162 2.17 1.40 -5.37
C SER A 162 2.15 0.17 -4.48
N PHE A 163 1.17 0.13 -3.61
CA PHE A 163 0.73 -1.04 -2.89
C PHE A 163 -0.56 -1.55 -3.54
N LEU A 164 -0.56 -2.82 -3.91
CA LEU A 164 -1.60 -3.44 -4.71
C LEU A 164 -2.21 -4.60 -3.95
N ILE A 165 -3.54 -4.68 -3.89
CA ILE A 165 -4.27 -5.90 -3.55
C ILE A 165 -4.67 -6.56 -4.87
N LEU A 166 -4.17 -7.76 -5.14
CA LEU A 166 -4.38 -8.44 -6.42
C LEU A 166 -4.41 -9.96 -6.27
N ASN A 167 -4.89 -10.63 -7.33
CA ASN A 167 -4.86 -12.09 -7.42
C ASN A 167 -3.41 -12.61 -7.62
N CYS A 168 -2.90 -13.32 -6.62
CA CYS A 168 -1.65 -14.06 -6.63
C CYS A 168 -1.94 -15.54 -6.89
N PHE A 169 -2.39 -15.86 -8.10
CA PHE A 169 -2.73 -17.21 -8.55
C PHE A 169 -4.01 -17.79 -7.93
N TYR A 170 -3.94 -18.27 -6.68
CA TYR A 170 -5.03 -18.96 -5.98
C TYR A 170 -5.54 -18.20 -4.74
N TYR A 171 -4.84 -17.12 -4.38
CA TYR A 171 -5.13 -16.33 -3.20
C TYR A 171 -4.95 -14.84 -3.52
N ILE A 172 -5.46 -13.98 -2.65
CA ILE A 172 -5.32 -12.54 -2.77
C ILE A 172 -4.15 -12.09 -1.91
N CYS A 173 -3.33 -11.20 -2.45
CA CYS A 173 -2.10 -10.75 -1.81
C CYS A 173 -1.99 -9.23 -1.85
N LEU A 174 -1.37 -8.67 -0.80
CA LEU A 174 -0.82 -7.32 -0.79
C LEU A 174 0.58 -7.38 -1.37
N THR A 175 0.86 -6.48 -2.30
CA THR A 175 2.09 -6.44 -3.08
C THR A 175 2.61 -5.02 -3.19
N ALA A 176 3.91 -4.81 -2.99
CA ALA A 176 4.60 -3.59 -3.39
C ALA A 176 5.02 -3.68 -4.86
N LYS A 177 4.74 -2.64 -5.65
CA LYS A 177 5.20 -2.51 -7.04
C LYS A 177 5.87 -1.15 -7.25
N ASN A 178 7.08 -1.18 -7.80
CA ASN A 178 7.74 0.00 -8.35
C ASN A 178 7.58 -0.06 -9.87
N MET A 179 6.89 0.93 -10.45
CA MET A 179 6.56 0.95 -11.88
C MET A 179 7.81 1.17 -12.73
N MET A 180 8.72 2.05 -12.28
CA MET A 180 9.93 2.42 -13.03
C MET A 180 10.89 1.25 -13.19
N SER A 181 11.13 0.49 -12.12
CA SER A 181 11.99 -0.71 -12.18
C SER A 181 11.23 -1.98 -12.56
N ASN A 182 9.91 -1.90 -12.70
CA ASN A 182 8.99 -3.03 -12.86
C ASN A 182 9.21 -4.15 -11.83
N THR A 183 9.65 -3.79 -10.62
CA THR A 183 9.88 -4.76 -9.53
C THR A 183 8.62 -4.94 -8.72
N ARG A 184 8.46 -6.15 -8.19
CA ARG A 184 7.28 -6.56 -7.44
C ARG A 184 7.69 -7.41 -6.25
N GLU A 185 7.13 -7.12 -5.09
CA GLU A 185 7.37 -7.86 -3.86
C GLU A 185 6.04 -8.18 -3.18
N GLN A 186 5.78 -9.47 -2.95
CA GLN A 186 4.61 -9.90 -2.20
C GLN A 186 4.86 -9.70 -0.70
N LEU A 187 3.95 -9.02 -0.02
CA LEU A 187 4.11 -8.61 1.38
C LEU A 187 3.27 -9.46 2.34
N LYS A 188 2.00 -9.69 2.00
CA LYS A 188 1.02 -10.35 2.88
C LYS A 188 -0.03 -11.07 2.06
N VAL A 189 -0.48 -12.24 2.53
CA VAL A 189 -1.68 -12.91 2.02
C VAL A 189 -2.90 -12.26 2.68
N MET A 190 -3.83 -11.76 1.85
CA MET A 190 -5.02 -11.02 2.29
C MET A 190 -6.25 -11.92 2.40
N SER A 191 -6.37 -12.91 1.50
CA SER A 191 -7.41 -13.94 1.55
C SER A 191 -6.91 -15.19 0.86
N LEU A 192 -7.27 -16.37 1.38
CA LEU A 192 -6.87 -17.67 0.84
C LEU A 192 -7.68 -18.11 -0.39
N GLY A 193 -8.75 -17.40 -0.73
CA GLY A 193 -9.63 -17.74 -1.85
C GLY A 193 -9.78 -16.59 -2.85
N ASN A 194 -9.96 -16.96 -4.12
CA ASN A 194 -10.27 -16.06 -5.23
C ASN A 194 -11.55 -16.47 -5.98
N THR A 195 -12.40 -17.27 -5.33
CA THR A 195 -13.68 -17.76 -5.88
C THR A 195 -14.81 -16.75 -5.65
N GLY A 196 -15.84 -16.80 -6.49
CA GLY A 196 -17.05 -16.01 -6.31
C GLY A 196 -17.66 -16.19 -4.91
N GLY A 197 -18.21 -15.11 -4.34
CA GLY A 197 -18.71 -14.99 -2.97
C GLY A 197 -17.63 -14.84 -1.89
N THR A 198 -16.35 -14.85 -2.24
CA THR A 198 -15.30 -14.61 -1.25
C THR A 198 -15.22 -13.12 -0.96
N ALA A 199 -15.46 -12.76 0.30
CA ALA A 199 -15.31 -11.40 0.80
C ALA A 199 -14.11 -11.28 1.75
N ALA A 200 -13.49 -10.11 1.78
CA ALA A 200 -12.51 -9.75 2.80
C ALA A 200 -12.59 -8.27 3.14
N THR A 201 -12.25 -7.97 4.38
CA THR A 201 -12.12 -6.61 4.91
C THR A 201 -10.78 -6.47 5.59
N GLY A 202 -10.23 -5.26 5.63
CA GLY A 202 -9.05 -5.00 6.43
C GLY A 202 -8.70 -3.52 6.51
N ARG A 203 -7.61 -3.24 7.22
CA ARG A 203 -7.15 -1.87 7.47
C ARG A 203 -5.65 -1.75 7.25
N LEU A 204 -5.26 -0.73 6.49
CA LEU A 204 -3.86 -0.43 6.21
C LEU A 204 -3.54 1.01 6.58
N GLY A 205 -2.39 1.21 7.20
CA GLY A 205 -1.80 2.53 7.44
C GLY A 205 -0.76 2.83 6.38
N PHE A 206 -0.67 4.08 5.97
CA PHE A 206 0.30 4.56 5.01
C PHE A 206 1.04 5.74 5.60
N PHE A 207 2.36 5.71 5.45
CA PHE A 207 3.22 6.80 5.91
C PHE A 207 4.07 7.27 4.75
N ILE A 208 4.00 8.57 4.47
CA ILE A 208 4.78 9.26 3.46
C ILE A 208 5.69 10.25 4.16
N ASN A 209 6.97 10.19 3.83
CA ASN A 209 7.95 11.16 4.25
C ASN A 209 8.80 11.56 3.05
N MET A 210 8.37 12.62 2.38
CA MET A 210 9.03 13.11 1.16
C MET A 210 10.42 13.67 1.43
N ASN A 211 10.67 14.21 2.63
CA ASN A 211 12.02 14.66 3.03
C ASN A 211 13.03 13.50 3.02
N ARG A 212 12.57 12.28 3.30
CA ARG A 212 13.40 11.06 3.29
C ARG A 212 13.20 10.21 2.03
N GLY A 213 12.30 10.61 1.13
CA GLY A 213 11.86 9.81 -0.01
C GLY A 213 11.33 8.44 0.42
N GLU A 214 10.49 8.39 1.44
CA GLU A 214 9.93 7.16 2.01
C GLU A 214 8.42 7.08 1.78
N PHE A 215 7.96 5.92 1.33
CA PHE A 215 6.54 5.56 1.28
C PHE A 215 6.36 4.15 1.86
N SER A 216 5.71 4.07 3.01
CA SER A 216 5.56 2.86 3.80
C SER A 216 4.11 2.41 3.87
N VAL A 217 3.90 1.10 3.93
CA VAL A 217 2.63 0.48 4.29
C VAL A 217 2.76 -0.25 5.62
N ILE A 218 1.74 -0.09 6.46
CA ILE A 218 1.66 -0.61 7.82
C ILE A 218 0.42 -1.48 7.91
N ASP A 219 0.58 -2.70 8.39
CA ASP A 219 -0.52 -3.57 8.77
C ASP A 219 -1.12 -3.05 10.08
N LYS A 220 -2.39 -2.65 10.08
CA LYS A 220 -3.00 -2.04 11.27
C LYS A 220 -3.45 -3.05 12.32
N ASP A 221 -3.60 -4.31 11.94
CA ASP A 221 -3.93 -5.37 12.89
C ASP A 221 -2.70 -5.73 13.73
N THR A 222 -1.52 -5.75 13.10
CA THR A 222 -0.25 -6.13 13.77
C THR A 222 0.64 -4.95 14.13
N LEU A 223 0.29 -3.75 13.67
CA LEU A 223 1.06 -2.50 13.78
C LEU A 223 2.49 -2.59 13.18
N LYS A 224 2.73 -3.56 12.30
CA LYS A 224 4.04 -3.76 11.66
C LYS A 224 4.12 -2.98 10.35
N ILE A 225 5.25 -2.30 10.13
CA ILE A 225 5.62 -1.83 8.80
C ILE A 225 5.89 -3.08 7.96
N LEU A 226 5.08 -3.32 6.93
CA LEU A 226 5.29 -4.45 6.03
C LEU A 226 6.35 -4.14 4.98
N TYR A 227 6.39 -2.90 4.50
CA TYR A 227 7.33 -2.48 3.48
C TYR A 227 7.54 -0.97 3.48
N THR A 228 8.68 -0.53 2.95
CA THR A 228 8.97 0.89 2.72
C THR A 228 9.72 1.05 1.40
N PHE A 229 9.10 1.73 0.45
CA PHE A 229 9.83 2.25 -0.70
C PHE A 229 10.82 3.30 -0.21
N LYS A 230 12.07 3.21 -0.68
CA LYS A 230 13.11 4.22 -0.48
C LYS A 230 13.37 4.95 -1.79
N LYS A 231 13.88 6.17 -1.69
CA LYS A 231 14.20 7.03 -2.84
C LYS A 231 12.96 7.34 -3.69
N VAL A 232 11.82 7.53 -3.03
CA VAL A 232 10.63 8.16 -3.64
C VAL A 232 11.00 9.60 -3.96
N VAL A 233 11.37 9.86 -5.21
CA VAL A 233 11.88 11.15 -5.67
C VAL A 233 10.76 11.98 -6.28
N SER A 234 10.66 13.24 -5.84
CA SER A 234 9.76 14.23 -6.44
C SER A 234 10.39 14.74 -7.74
N VAL A 235 10.17 14.01 -8.83
CA VAL A 235 10.57 14.49 -10.17
C VAL A 235 9.59 15.55 -10.68
N ASP A 236 8.36 15.55 -10.13
CA ASP A 236 7.25 16.46 -10.40
C ASP A 236 6.38 16.61 -9.14
N GLN A 237 5.30 17.38 -9.22
CA GLN A 237 4.27 17.44 -8.17
C GLN A 237 3.61 16.05 -8.03
N LEU A 238 4.02 15.30 -7.01
CA LEU A 238 3.46 13.97 -6.71
C LEU A 238 2.10 14.10 -6.04
N ARG A 239 1.25 13.10 -6.24
CA ARG A 239 -0.01 12.92 -5.53
C ARG A 239 -0.19 11.48 -5.11
N LEU A 240 -1.03 11.31 -4.10
CA LEU A 240 -1.63 10.02 -3.79
C LEU A 240 -2.57 9.59 -4.91
N ALA A 241 -2.54 8.31 -5.25
CA ALA A 241 -3.41 7.67 -6.20
C ALA A 241 -4.15 6.52 -5.50
N PHE A 242 -5.44 6.39 -5.77
CA PHE A 242 -6.30 5.36 -5.20
C PHE A 242 -7.11 4.71 -6.31
N GLY A 243 -6.98 3.40 -6.48
CA GLY A 243 -7.61 2.65 -7.56
C GLY A 243 -8.49 1.53 -7.04
N ILE A 244 -9.63 1.33 -7.70
CA ILE A 244 -10.53 0.19 -7.50
C ILE A 244 -10.92 -0.35 -8.87
N TYR A 245 -10.78 -1.65 -9.06
CA TYR A 245 -10.74 -2.25 -10.39
C TYR A 245 -11.79 -3.33 -10.61
N ASN A 246 -12.04 -3.61 -11.89
CA ASN A 246 -12.80 -4.77 -12.35
C ASN A 246 -14.20 -4.90 -11.73
N PRO A 247 -15.09 -3.88 -11.84
CA PRO A 247 -16.43 -3.93 -11.25
C PRO A 247 -17.29 -5.11 -11.71
N ALA A 248 -16.99 -5.69 -12.89
CA ALA A 248 -17.67 -6.90 -13.36
C ALA A 248 -17.27 -8.20 -12.62
N LEU A 249 -16.14 -8.17 -11.89
CA LEU A 249 -15.58 -9.34 -11.20
C LEU A 249 -15.49 -9.13 -9.68
N VAL A 250 -15.35 -7.88 -9.24
CA VAL A 250 -15.06 -7.52 -7.86
C VAL A 250 -15.87 -6.28 -7.48
N GLU A 251 -16.65 -6.39 -6.42
CA GLU A 251 -17.19 -5.23 -5.71
C GLU A 251 -16.20 -4.84 -4.62
N ALA A 252 -15.80 -3.58 -4.57
CA ALA A 252 -14.79 -3.11 -3.65
C ALA A 252 -15.04 -1.67 -3.21
N LYS A 253 -14.65 -1.39 -1.97
CA LYS A 253 -14.77 -0.10 -1.30
C LYS A 253 -13.44 0.25 -0.62
N LEU A 254 -13.08 1.52 -0.69
CA LEU A 254 -12.01 2.17 0.07
C LEU A 254 -12.59 3.32 0.89
N GLU A 255 -12.14 3.46 2.12
CA GLU A 255 -12.55 4.52 3.03
C GLU A 255 -11.34 5.09 3.75
N ILE A 256 -11.08 6.39 3.58
CA ILE A 256 -10.07 7.12 4.34
C ILE A 256 -10.64 7.38 5.73
N MET A 257 -10.09 6.72 6.76
CA MET A 257 -10.58 6.86 8.13
C MET A 257 -9.96 8.04 8.87
N TYR A 258 -8.62 8.12 8.80
CA TYR A 258 -7.83 9.08 9.53
C TYR A 258 -6.75 9.59 8.62
N SER A 259 -6.44 10.87 8.72
CA SER A 259 -5.18 11.37 8.20
C SER A 259 -4.58 12.41 9.14
N TYR A 260 -3.26 12.50 9.12
CA TYR A 260 -2.47 13.44 9.89
C TYR A 260 -1.38 14.00 8.97
N ASP A 261 -1.25 15.33 8.97
CA ASP A 261 -0.24 16.04 8.20
C ASP A 261 0.75 16.68 9.18
N PHE A 262 1.96 16.13 9.19
CA PHE A 262 3.04 16.57 10.06
C PHE A 262 3.96 17.58 9.35
N THR A 263 3.58 18.09 8.17
CA THR A 263 4.42 18.98 7.36
C THR A 263 4.75 20.29 8.08
N SER A 264 3.83 20.82 8.87
CA SER A 264 4.01 22.04 9.68
C SER A 264 4.65 21.78 11.05
N LEU A 265 4.83 20.53 11.46
CA LEU A 265 5.51 20.19 12.71
C LEU A 265 7.02 20.30 12.52
N SER A 266 7.47 21.55 12.40
CA SER A 266 8.86 21.92 12.55
C SER A 266 9.28 21.65 14.00
N ILE A 267 10.05 20.58 14.19
CA ILE A 267 10.91 20.35 15.36
C ILE A 267 10.12 20.16 16.68
N ILE A 268 9.71 18.92 16.93
CA ILE A 268 9.97 18.37 18.26
C ILE A 268 11.08 17.36 18.06
N ASN A 269 12.31 17.79 18.34
CA ASN A 269 13.39 16.87 18.65
C ASN A 269 12.94 16.07 19.87
N VAL A 270 12.31 14.91 19.66
CA VAL A 270 12.28 13.88 20.68
C VAL A 270 13.69 13.31 20.69
N ILE A 271 14.54 13.94 21.48
CA ILE A 271 15.84 13.42 21.88
C ILE A 271 15.56 12.04 22.48
N ALA A 272 16.13 11.01 21.88
CA ALA A 272 16.36 9.72 22.51
C ALA A 272 17.88 9.53 22.62
#